data_AF-A0A1R1YGE5-F1
#
_entry.id   AF-A0A1R1YGE5-F1
#
_cell.length_a   1.000
_cell.length_b   1.000
_cell.length_c   1.000
_cell.angle_alpha   90.00
_cell.angle_beta   90.00
_cell.angle_gamma   90.00
#
_symmetry.space_group_name_H-M   'P 1'
#
loop_
_entity.id
_entity.type
_entity.pdbx_description
1 polymer ?
#
loop_
_entity_poly.entity_id
_entity_poly.type
_entity_poly.pdbx_seq_one_letter_code
_entity_poly.pdbx_strand_id
1 'polypeptide(L)' 'MDTPVSKKFSLKLGTGFQHTKVTNSTGSRYNKNTVGRMIDHIYYAGLNSRPNWCTANRFLDLSDHMPIAAQWNLDSLE' A
#
# COMPACT_ATOMS: atom_id res chain seq x y z
N MET A 1 -5.55 -0.02 -9.80
CA MET A 1 -5.38 -1.37 -10.41
C MET A 1 -5.50 -2.43 -9.31
N ASP A 2 -6.16 -3.58 -9.49
CA ASP A 2 -6.22 -4.58 -8.40
C ASP A 2 -4.84 -5.18 -8.08
N THR A 3 -4.64 -5.68 -6.85
CA THR A 3 -3.35 -6.22 -6.39
C THR A 3 -2.71 -7.25 -7.34
N PRO A 4 -3.42 -8.26 -7.89
CA PRO A 4 -2.80 -9.23 -8.81
C PRO A 4 -2.31 -8.58 -10.11
N VAL A 5 -3.10 -7.66 -10.66
CA VAL A 5 -2.77 -6.95 -11.90
C VAL A 5 -1.61 -5.99 -11.66
N SER A 6 -1.62 -5.30 -10.51
CA SER A 6 -0.56 -4.41 -10.05
C SER A 6 0.78 -5.14 -9.94
N LYS A 7 0.80 -6.30 -9.28
CA LYS A 7 2.01 -7.14 -9.17
C LYS A 7 2.51 -7.61 -10.54
N LYS A 8 1.61 -8.04 -11.42
CA LYS A 8 1.97 -8.46 -12.78
C LYS A 8 2.55 -7.30 -13.59
N PHE A 9 1.99 -6.10 -13.45
CA PHE A 9 2.51 -4.89 -14.09
C PHE A 9 3.92 -4.56 -13.60
N SER A 10 4.14 -4.57 -12.29
CA SER A 10 5.46 -4.34 -11.69
C SER A 10 6.50 -5.38 -12.15
N LEU A 11 6.13 -6.66 -12.22
CA LEU A 11 6.99 -7.73 -12.75
C LEU A 11 7.36 -7.50 -14.24
N LYS A 12 6.42 -7.03 -15.06
CA LYS A 12 6.68 -6.73 -16.48
C LYS A 12 7.65 -5.57 -16.69
N LEU A 13 7.69 -4.60 -15.77
CA LEU A 13 8.62 -3.48 -15.84
C LEU A 13 10.07 -3.92 -15.61
N GLY A 14 10.31 -5.09 -15.00
CA GLY A 14 11.66 -5.63 -14.78
C GLY A 14 12.49 -4.85 -13.76
N THR A 15 11.89 -3.93 -13.01
CA THR A 15 12.58 -2.98 -12.12
C THR A 15 12.94 -3.55 -10.74
N GLY A 16 12.62 -4.81 -10.46
CA GLY A 16 12.92 -5.45 -9.17
C GLY A 16 12.17 -4.84 -7.98
N PHE A 17 11.07 -4.11 -8.21
CA PHE A 17 10.32 -3.47 -7.14
C PHE A 17 9.67 -4.50 -6.20
N GLN A 18 9.77 -4.21 -4.91
CA GLN A 18 9.06 -4.93 -3.86
C GLN A 18 7.70 -4.25 -3.59
N HIS A 19 6.66 -5.06 -3.40
CA HIS A 19 5.31 -4.61 -3.09
C HIS A 19 5.07 -4.60 -1.58
N THR A 20 4.63 -3.47 -1.02
CA THR A 20 4.24 -3.41 0.40
C THR A 20 2.95 -4.19 0.65
N LYS A 21 2.84 -4.85 1.81
CA LYS A 21 1.58 -5.49 2.20
C LYS A 21 0.72 -4.45 2.91
N VAL A 22 -0.33 -3.98 2.27
CA VAL A 22 -1.28 -3.02 2.85
C VAL A 22 -2.27 -3.74 3.76
N THR A 23 -2.43 -3.28 5.00
CA THR A 23 -3.49 -3.67 5.93
C THR A 23 -4.53 -2.56 6.05
N ASN A 24 -5.72 -2.86 6.59
CA ASN A 24 -6.71 -1.82 6.87
C ASN A 24 -6.54 -1.30 8.30
N SER A 25 -6.57 0.02 8.51
CA SER A 25 -6.66 0.59 9.86
C SER A 25 -8.00 0.21 10.51
N THR A 26 -8.11 0.26 11.83
CA THR A 26 -9.34 -0.10 12.56
C THR A 26 -10.42 1.01 12.47
N GLY A 27 -10.93 1.36 11.28
CA GLY A 27 -11.86 2.49 11.07
C GLY A 27 -13.12 2.19 10.24
N SER A 28 -14.02 3.17 10.15
CA SER A 28 -15.42 3.01 9.73
C SER A 28 -15.74 3.36 8.27
N ARG A 29 -14.76 3.67 7.43
CA ARG A 29 -15.05 3.97 6.02
C ARG A 29 -15.47 2.70 5.26
N TYR A 30 -16.78 2.57 5.07
CA TYR A 30 -17.45 1.55 4.28
C TYR A 30 -18.44 2.23 3.32
N ASN A 31 -18.48 1.79 2.07
CA ASN A 31 -19.57 2.12 1.15
C ASN A 31 -20.57 0.96 1.22
N LYS A 32 -21.79 1.22 1.71
CA LYS A 32 -22.84 0.20 1.89
C LYS A 32 -22.31 -1.07 2.60
N ASN A 33 -21.59 -0.89 3.71
CA ASN A 33 -20.94 -1.94 4.51
C ASN A 33 -19.78 -2.69 3.82
N THR A 34 -19.33 -2.25 2.64
CA THR A 34 -18.20 -2.86 1.92
C THR A 34 -17.07 -1.87 1.73
N VAL A 35 -15.83 -2.36 1.82
CA VAL A 35 -14.66 -1.58 1.40
C VAL A 35 -14.50 -1.79 -0.10
N GLY A 36 -14.26 -0.70 -0.83
CA GLY A 36 -14.02 -0.74 -2.28
C GLY A 36 -12.73 -1.48 -2.66
N ARG A 37 -12.41 -1.47 -3.96
CA ARG A 37 -11.22 -2.15 -4.50
C ARG A 37 -9.94 -1.43 -4.08
N MET A 38 -8.88 -2.19 -3.78
CA MET A 38 -7.54 -1.66 -3.56
C MET A 38 -6.88 -1.32 -4.90
N ILE A 39 -6.93 -0.04 -5.27
CA ILE A 39 -6.40 0.44 -6.55
C ILE A 39 -5.08 1.22 -6.43
N ASP A 40 -4.77 1.71 -5.23
CA ASP A 40 -3.54 2.38 -4.87
C ASP A 40 -2.55 1.39 -4.25
N HIS A 41 -1.27 1.47 -4.62
CA HIS A 41 -0.23 0.52 -4.20
C HIS A 41 1.09 1.26 -3.96
N ILE A 42 1.86 0.81 -2.97
CA ILE A 42 3.21 1.31 -2.72
C ILE A 42 4.22 0.24 -3.16
N TYR A 43 5.09 0.63 -4.07
CA TYR A 43 6.23 -0.15 -4.53
C TYR A 43 7.52 0.55 -4.12
N TYR A 44 8.54 -0.22 -3.75
CA TYR A 44 9.83 0.31 -3.33
C TYR A 44 10.98 -0.57 -3.81
N ALA A 45 12.18 -0.01 -3.91
CA ALA A 45 13.44 -0.71 -4.14
C ALA A 45 14.58 0.08 -3.50
N GLY A 46 15.74 -0.55 -3.35
CA GLY A 46 16.93 0.08 -2.76
C GLY A 46 16.86 0.29 -1.24
N LEU A 47 15.92 -0.36 -0.55
CA LEU A 47 15.84 -0.40 0.90
C LEU A 47 16.21 -1.81 1.38
N ASN A 48 17.04 -1.91 2.41
CA ASN A 48 17.52 -3.21 2.92
C ASN A 48 16.51 -3.91 3.82
N SER A 49 15.36 -3.29 4.05
CA SER A 49 14.28 -3.84 4.86
C SER A 49 12.90 -3.65 4.22
N ARG A 50 11.97 -4.50 4.65
CA ARG A 50 10.54 -4.30 4.38
C ARG A 50 10.01 -3.19 5.29
N PRO A 51 8.96 -2.47 4.88
CA PRO A 51 8.31 -1.52 5.78
C PRO A 51 7.83 -2.22 7.05
N ASN A 52 7.96 -1.55 8.19
CA ASN A 52 7.44 -2.01 9.48
C ASN A 52 5.94 -2.26 9.42
N TRP A 53 5.24 -1.33 8.75
CA TRP A 53 3.83 -1.43 8.48
C TRP A 53 3.48 -0.65 7.21
N CYS A 54 2.37 -1.05 6.60
CA CYS A 54 1.72 -0.29 5.55
C CYS A 54 0.21 -0.42 5.75
N THR A 55 -0.50 0.70 5.87
CA THR A 55 -1.93 0.71 6.23
C THR A 55 -2.73 1.69 5.40
N ALA A 56 -3.93 1.30 5.02
CA ALA A 56 -4.95 2.18 4.47
C ALA A 56 -5.70 2.86 5.63
N ASN A 57 -5.69 4.19 5.66
CA ASN A 57 -6.35 4.98 6.69
C ASN A 57 -7.84 5.17 6.37
N ARG A 58 -8.68 4.47 7.13
CA ARG A 58 -10.15 4.51 7.00
C ARG A 58 -10.84 5.60 7.82
N PHE A 59 -10.09 6.48 8.49
CA PHE A 59 -10.65 7.58 9.29
C PHE A 59 -10.55 8.94 8.62
N LEU A 60 -9.66 9.08 7.63
CA LEU A 60 -9.42 10.35 6.96
C LEU A 60 -10.31 10.48 5.72
N ASP A 61 -11.13 11.52 5.71
CA ASP A 61 -12.00 11.86 4.59
C ASP A 61 -11.49 13.06 3.79
N LEU A 62 -10.55 12.79 2.89
CA LEU A 62 -9.85 13.82 2.10
C LEU A 62 -10.18 13.77 0.61
N SER A 63 -10.55 12.60 0.09
CA SER A 63 -10.95 12.38 -1.30
C SER A 63 -11.75 11.08 -1.43
N ASP A 64 -12.16 10.75 -2.65
CA ASP A 64 -12.75 9.48 -3.05
C ASP A 64 -11.78 8.28 -2.91
N HIS A 65 -10.48 8.54 -2.70
CA HIS A 65 -9.47 7.55 -2.38
C HIS A 65 -9.21 7.45 -0.86
N MET A 66 -8.72 6.28 -0.42
CA MET A 66 -8.24 6.08 0.95
C MET A 66 -6.73 6.35 1.01
N PRO A 67 -6.25 7.22 1.92
CA PRO A 67 -4.82 7.40 2.10
C PRO A 67 -4.14 6.08 2.48
N ILE A 68 -3.06 5.73 1.80
CA ILE A 68 -2.20 4.60 2.15
C ILE A 68 -0.86 5.14 2.63
N ALA A 69 -0.45 4.73 3.82
CA ALA A 69 0.83 5.10 4.40
C ALA A 69 1.68 3.86 4.64
N ALA A 70 3.01 4.01 4.53
CA ALA A 70 3.98 2.99 4.88
C ALA A 70 5.12 3.63 5.68
N GLN A 71 5.69 2.89 6.62
CA GLN A 71 6.79 3.36 7.46
C GLN A 71 7.98 2.40 7.36
N TRP A 72 9.17 2.99 7.25
CA TRP A 72 10.46 2.30 7.32
C TRP A 72 11.27 2.84 8.49
N ASN A 73 12.09 1.97 9.09
CA ASN A 73 13.15 2.41 9.99
C ASN A 73 14.35 2.80 9.13
N LEU A 74 14.75 4.07 9.18
CA LEU A 74 15.87 4.58 8.39
C LEU A 74 17.22 4.03 8.86
N ASP A 75 17.30 3.48 10.07
CA ASP A 75 18.49 2.77 10.58
C ASP A 75 18.79 1.46 9.81
N SER A 76 17.93 1.09 8.85
CA SER A 76 18.12 -0.04 7.93
C SER A 76 18.51 0.39 6.51
N LEU A 77 18.94 1.63 6.32
CA LEU A 77 19.44 2.16 5.03
C LEU A 77 20.93 1.90 4.78
N GLU A 78 21.62 1.22 5.69
CA GLU A 78 23.03 0.84 5.57
C GLU A 78 23.21 -0.42 4.73
#